data_AF-A0A838S2J9-F1
#
_entry.id   AF-A0A838S2J9-F1
#
_cell.length_a   1.000
_cell.length_b   1.000
_cell.length_c   1.000
_cell.angle_alpha   90.00
_cell.angle_beta   90.00
_cell.angle_gamma   90.00
#
_symmetry.space_group_name_H-M   'P 1'
#
loop_
_entity.id
_entity.type
_entity.pdbx_description
1 polymer ?
#
loop_
_entity_poly.entity_id
_entity_poly.type
_entity_poly.pdbx_seq_one_letter_code
_entity_poly.pdbx_strand_id
1 'polypeptide(L)'
;GAAPGSEGGCGPADAELTAGLNAAVGPGPGLAFSRPCPPGFRAAGVAVPGGTVYALLGPAALGDADVPGYASAPAGAEVLSVISVPSDSAAPPPRAADVDDLARELADRF
;
A
#
# COMPACT_ATOMS: atom_id res chain seq x y z
N GLY A 1 6.04 -8.78 31.29
CA GLY A 1 6.73 -7.74 30.50
C GLY A 1 5.88 -7.46 29.29
N ALA A 2 5.55 -6.20 29.03
CA ALA A 2 4.96 -5.82 27.75
C ALA A 2 6.00 -6.14 26.66
N ALA A 3 5.60 -6.86 25.61
CA ALA A 3 6.44 -6.96 24.42
C ALA A 3 6.79 -5.53 23.98
N PRO A 4 8.04 -5.23 23.58
CA PRO A 4 8.34 -3.94 22.97
C PRO A 4 7.35 -3.77 21.83
N GLY A 5 6.44 -2.81 21.99
CA GLY A 5 5.40 -2.55 21.01
C GLY A 5 6.11 -2.30 19.69
N SER A 6 5.78 -3.09 18.68
CA SER A 6 6.19 -2.83 17.32
C SER A 6 5.71 -1.43 16.96
N GLU A 7 6.56 -0.41 17.14
CA GLU A 7 6.41 0.91 16.53
C GLU A 7 6.66 0.82 15.00
N GLY A 8 6.16 -0.25 14.38
CA GLY A 8 6.14 -0.47 12.95
C GLY A 8 5.02 0.40 12.38
N GLY A 9 5.32 1.68 12.16
CA GLY A 9 4.66 2.40 11.09
C GLY A 9 5.43 2.16 9.81
N CYS A 10 4.77 2.24 8.65
CA CYS A 10 5.45 2.35 7.34
C CYS A 10 6.37 3.60 7.24
N GLY A 11 6.65 4.30 8.34
CA GLY A 11 7.38 5.56 8.36
C GLY A 11 6.63 6.67 7.61
N PRO A 12 7.34 7.74 7.22
CA PRO A 12 6.82 8.69 6.22
C PRO A 12 6.56 7.97 4.89
N ALA A 13 5.74 8.58 4.03
CA ALA A 13 5.48 8.05 2.70
C ALA A 13 6.80 7.83 1.92
N ASP A 14 6.96 6.63 1.36
CA ASP A 14 8.13 6.30 0.56
C ASP A 14 8.11 7.09 -0.76
N ALA A 15 9.21 7.77 -1.07
CA ALA A 15 9.28 8.68 -2.20
C ALA A 15 9.22 7.96 -3.55
N GLU A 16 9.81 6.77 -3.66
CA GLU A 16 9.83 5.98 -4.89
C GLU A 16 8.46 5.37 -5.15
N LEU A 17 7.81 4.78 -4.13
CA LEU A 17 6.43 4.30 -4.25
C LEU A 17 5.46 5.44 -4.54
N THR A 18 5.65 6.61 -3.93
CA THR A 18 4.84 7.80 -4.22
C THR A 18 4.98 8.21 -5.69
N ALA A 19 6.20 8.19 -6.23
CA ALA A 19 6.45 8.50 -7.63
C ALA A 19 5.83 7.45 -8.58
N GLY A 20 5.93 6.16 -8.23
CA GLY A 20 5.28 5.07 -8.96
C GLY A 20 3.76 5.22 -8.97
N LEU A 21 3.15 5.46 -7.81
CA LEU A 21 1.71 5.71 -7.71
C LEU A 21 1.30 6.92 -8.54
N ASN A 22 1.99 8.04 -8.41
CA ASN A 22 1.67 9.25 -9.18
C ASN A 22 1.77 9.05 -10.69
N ALA A 23 2.69 8.19 -11.16
CA ALA A 23 2.78 7.84 -12.58
C ALA A 23 1.54 7.05 -13.05
N ALA A 24 1.04 6.14 -12.20
CA ALA A 24 -0.05 5.24 -12.54
C ALA A 24 -1.45 5.86 -12.35
N VAL A 25 -1.68 6.61 -11.26
CA VAL A 25 -3.00 7.20 -10.92
C VAL A 25 -3.15 8.68 -11.29
N GLY A 26 -2.04 9.36 -11.57
CA GLY A 26 -1.96 10.81 -11.79
C GLY A 26 -1.35 11.57 -10.60
N PRO A 27 -0.89 12.82 -10.81
CA PRO A 27 -0.15 13.56 -9.81
C PRO A 27 -1.02 13.97 -8.61
N GLY A 28 -0.53 13.70 -7.41
CA GLY A 28 -1.10 14.13 -6.14
C GLY A 28 -0.06 14.17 -5.03
N PRO A 29 -0.41 14.74 -3.86
CA PRO A 29 0.46 14.73 -2.70
C PRO A 29 0.64 13.30 -2.19
N GLY A 30 1.88 12.93 -1.89
CA GLY A 30 2.19 11.69 -1.17
C GLY A 30 1.63 11.75 0.25
N LEU A 31 0.95 10.68 0.66
CA LEU A 31 0.33 10.52 1.96
C LEU A 31 0.97 9.33 2.68
N ALA A 32 1.23 9.50 3.97
CA ALA A 32 1.65 8.38 4.80
C ALA A 32 0.51 7.37 4.94
N PHE A 33 0.86 6.08 5.02
CA PHE A 33 -0.13 5.05 5.30
C PHE A 33 -0.63 5.20 6.74
N SER A 34 -1.96 5.23 6.91
CA SER A 34 -2.59 5.61 8.18
C SER A 34 -2.66 4.49 9.21
N ARG A 35 -2.25 3.27 8.85
CA ARG A 35 -2.25 2.10 9.75
C ARG A 35 -0.81 1.65 10.04
N PRO A 36 -0.57 1.01 11.18
CA PRO A 36 0.70 0.34 11.45
C PRO A 36 1.01 -0.68 10.34
N CYS A 37 2.29 -0.78 9.98
CA CYS A 37 2.81 -1.76 9.04
C CYS A 37 3.89 -2.59 9.70
N PRO A 38 4.03 -3.86 9.34
CA PRO A 38 5.16 -4.65 9.81
C PRO A 38 6.51 -4.03 9.45
N PRO A 39 7.58 -4.31 10.23
CA PRO A 39 8.93 -3.88 9.88
C PRO A 39 9.35 -4.35 8.49
N GLY A 40 10.08 -3.50 7.76
CA GLY A 40 10.56 -3.80 6.40
C GLY A 40 9.55 -3.50 5.29
N PHE A 41 8.35 -3.03 5.63
CA PHE A 41 7.39 -2.54 4.64
C PHE A 41 7.63 -1.07 4.33
N ARG A 42 7.54 -0.73 3.05
CA ARG A 42 7.43 0.62 2.51
C ARG A 42 5.98 0.86 2.12
N ALA A 43 5.47 2.06 2.34
CA ALA A 43 4.17 2.42 1.81
C ALA A 43 4.11 3.87 1.34
N ALA A 44 3.20 4.12 0.42
CA ALA A 44 2.82 5.44 -0.01
C ALA A 44 1.32 5.47 -0.30
N GLY A 45 0.70 6.63 -0.13
CA GLY A 45 -0.64 6.93 -0.59
C GLY A 45 -0.63 8.12 -1.54
N VAL A 46 -1.56 8.17 -2.48
CA VAL A 46 -1.81 9.34 -3.32
C VAL A 46 -3.30 9.68 -3.24
N ALA A 47 -3.59 10.94 -2.92
CA ALA A 47 -4.94 11.46 -2.92
C ALA A 47 -5.50 11.50 -4.35
N VAL A 48 -6.71 11.00 -4.54
CA VAL A 48 -7.44 10.99 -5.81
C VAL A 48 -8.87 11.49 -5.59
N PRO A 49 -9.60 11.93 -6.62
CA PRO A 49 -11.01 12.27 -6.46
C PRO A 49 -11.80 11.10 -5.86
N GLY A 50 -12.46 11.33 -4.72
CA GLY A 50 -13.26 10.32 -4.02
C GLY A 50 -12.50 9.47 -2.98
N GLY A 51 -11.21 9.70 -2.75
CA GLY A 51 -10.48 9.00 -1.69
C GLY A 51 -8.95 8.98 -1.84
N THR A 52 -8.34 7.87 -1.46
CA THR A 52 -6.88 7.65 -1.52
C THR A 52 -6.58 6.28 -2.08
N VAL A 53 -5.56 6.19 -2.94
CA VAL A 53 -4.96 4.91 -3.34
C VAL A 53 -3.65 4.73 -2.59
N TYR A 54 -3.51 3.62 -1.87
CA TYR A 54 -2.30 3.25 -1.15
C TYR A 54 -1.60 2.08 -1.84
N ALA A 55 -0.28 2.08 -1.81
CA ALA A 55 0.57 0.96 -2.18
C ALA A 55 1.44 0.58 -0.98
N LEU A 56 1.55 -0.72 -0.70
CA LEU A 56 2.40 -1.29 0.32
C LEU A 56 3.32 -2.31 -0.35
N LEU A 57 4.62 -2.15 -0.18
CA LEU A 57 5.65 -3.04 -0.70
C LEU A 57 6.49 -3.59 0.46
N GLY A 58 6.55 -4.90 0.60
CA GLY A 58 7.29 -5.53 1.68
C GLY A 58 7.41 -7.04 1.54
N PRO A 59 8.21 -7.69 2.41
CA PRO A 59 8.49 -9.12 2.31
C PRO A 59 7.25 -9.99 2.61
N ALA A 60 7.04 -11.01 1.79
CA ALA A 60 6.01 -12.05 1.90
C ALA A 60 6.01 -12.82 3.23
N ALA A 61 7.13 -12.77 3.97
CA ALA A 61 7.39 -13.61 5.14
C ALA A 61 6.57 -13.22 6.39
N LEU A 62 5.81 -12.14 6.35
CA LEU A 62 4.91 -11.74 7.43
C LEU A 62 3.53 -12.26 7.09
N GLY A 63 3.26 -13.48 7.56
CA GLY A 63 1.95 -14.10 7.52
C GLY A 63 0.96 -13.34 8.40
N ASP A 64 0.47 -12.22 7.93
CA ASP A 64 -0.70 -11.56 8.46
C ASP A 64 -1.82 -11.75 7.44
N ALA A 65 -2.81 -12.56 7.83
CA ALA A 65 -4.04 -12.81 7.09
C ALA A 65 -4.89 -11.54 6.86
N ASP A 66 -4.44 -10.39 7.37
CA ASP A 66 -5.13 -9.10 7.33
C ASP A 66 -4.79 -8.24 6.10
N VAL A 67 -3.81 -8.65 5.26
CA VAL A 67 -3.51 -7.97 3.98
C VAL A 67 -3.87 -8.89 2.80
N PRO A 68 -4.94 -8.59 2.04
CA PRO A 68 -5.32 -9.36 0.86
C PRO A 68 -4.15 -9.48 -0.13
N GLY A 69 -3.86 -10.71 -0.58
CA GLY A 69 -2.78 -11.00 -1.55
C GLY A 69 -1.45 -11.47 -0.94
N TYR A 70 -1.23 -11.31 0.36
CA TYR A 70 0.03 -11.68 1.01
C TYR A 70 0.19 -13.17 1.33
N ALA A 71 -0.91 -13.88 1.60
CA ALA A 71 -0.90 -15.24 2.16
C ALA A 71 -0.34 -16.33 1.22
N SER A 72 -0.05 -16.03 -0.05
CA SER A 72 0.32 -17.01 -1.07
C SER A 72 1.71 -16.80 -1.68
N ALA A 73 2.43 -15.76 -1.27
CA ALA A 73 3.72 -15.45 -1.86
C ALA A 73 4.85 -16.36 -1.29
N PRO A 74 5.85 -16.73 -2.12
CA PRO A 74 6.98 -17.53 -1.65
C PRO A 74 7.75 -16.83 -0.52
N ALA A 75 8.27 -17.61 0.42
CA ALA A 75 9.14 -17.06 1.47
C ALA A 75 10.35 -16.35 0.84
N GLY A 76 10.57 -15.10 1.23
CA GLY A 76 11.63 -14.25 0.69
C GLY A 76 11.26 -13.46 -0.57
N ALA A 77 10.04 -13.62 -1.11
CA ALA A 77 9.53 -12.73 -2.15
C ALA A 77 9.16 -11.36 -1.57
N GLU A 78 9.29 -10.30 -2.38
CA GLU A 78 8.61 -9.03 -2.13
C GLU A 78 7.20 -9.10 -2.70
N VAL A 79 6.25 -8.51 -1.98
CA VAL A 79 4.84 -8.45 -2.38
C VAL A 79 4.41 -7.01 -2.39
N LEU A 80 3.63 -6.65 -3.40
CA LEU A 80 2.99 -5.37 -3.52
C LEU A 80 1.48 -5.54 -3.29
N SER A 81 0.91 -4.74 -2.40
CA SER A 81 -0.54 -4.63 -2.21
C SER A 81 -0.99 -3.21 -2.55
N VAL A 82 -2.01 -3.09 -3.40
CA VAL A 82 -2.64 -1.81 -3.75
C VAL A 82 -4.04 -1.78 -3.17
N ILE A 83 -4.38 -0.70 -2.47
CA ILE A 83 -5.62 -0.55 -1.72
C ILE A 83 -6.28 0.77 -2.13
N SER A 84 -7.53 0.72 -2.57
CA SER A 84 -8.34 1.92 -2.80
C SER A 84 -9.26 2.16 -1.60
N VAL A 85 -9.10 3.31 -0.95
CA VAL A 85 -9.88 3.69 0.24
C VAL A 85 -10.75 4.90 -0.12
N PRO A 86 -12.08 4.79 -0.09
CA PRO A 86 -12.96 5.93 -0.32
C PRO A 86 -12.88 6.95 0.81
N SER A 87 -13.18 8.21 0.51
CA SER A 87 -13.15 9.31 1.48
C SER A 87 -14.20 9.18 2.59
N ASP A 88 -15.28 8.47 2.30
CA ASP A 88 -16.36 8.15 3.24
C ASP A 88 -16.99 6.79 2.85
N SER A 89 -17.84 6.26 3.73
CA SER A 89 -18.44 4.93 3.54
C SER A 89 -19.55 4.86 2.48
N ALA A 90 -20.01 6.01 1.96
CA ALA A 90 -21.02 6.09 0.92
C ALA A 90 -20.41 6.31 -0.47
N ALA A 91 -19.18 6.82 -0.54
CA ALA A 91 -18.46 7.03 -1.79
C ALA A 91 -18.01 5.70 -2.39
N PRO A 92 -18.18 5.50 -3.71
CA PRO A 92 -17.55 4.38 -4.38
C PRO A 92 -16.03 4.51 -4.27
N PRO A 93 -15.29 3.41 -4.03
CA PRO A 93 -13.83 3.43 -4.03
C PRO A 93 -13.32 4.02 -5.35
N PRO A 94 -12.42 5.02 -5.30
CA PRO A 94 -12.13 5.90 -6.42
C PRO A 94 -11.55 5.21 -7.66
N ARG A 95 -11.04 3.98 -7.52
CA ARG A 95 -10.37 3.22 -8.58
C ARG A 95 -10.60 1.71 -8.50
N ALA A 96 -11.66 1.22 -7.86
CA ALA A 96 -11.77 -0.23 -7.56
C ALA A 96 -11.69 -1.17 -8.78
N ALA A 97 -12.13 -0.75 -9.97
CA ALA A 97 -11.99 -1.55 -11.19
C ALA A 97 -10.57 -1.57 -11.76
N ASP A 98 -9.73 -0.60 -11.38
CA ASP A 98 -8.38 -0.39 -11.92
C ASP A 98 -7.27 -0.87 -10.95
N VAL A 99 -7.63 -1.32 -9.74
CA VAL A 99 -6.64 -1.67 -8.69
C VAL A 99 -5.70 -2.79 -9.15
N ASP A 100 -6.20 -3.77 -9.90
CA ASP A 100 -5.38 -4.88 -10.39
C ASP A 100 -4.37 -4.42 -11.45
N ASP A 101 -4.79 -3.53 -12.36
CA ASP A 101 -3.90 -2.95 -13.38
C ASP A 101 -2.83 -2.06 -12.73
N LEU A 102 -3.21 -1.27 -11.72
CA LEU A 102 -2.26 -0.46 -10.93
C LEU A 102 -1.26 -1.33 -10.17
N ALA A 103 -1.72 -2.42 -9.56
CA ALA A 103 -0.85 -3.37 -8.88
C ALA A 103 0.13 -4.02 -9.86
N ARG A 104 -0.33 -4.37 -11.06
CA ARG A 104 0.53 -4.92 -12.11
C ARG A 104 1.58 -3.91 -12.59
N GLU A 105 1.18 -2.68 -12.88
CA GLU A 105 2.10 -1.63 -13.35
C GLU A 105 3.18 -1.32 -12.31
N LEU A 106 2.79 -1.23 -11.03
CA LEU A 106 3.73 -1.02 -9.95
C LEU A 106 4.63 -2.24 -9.71
N ALA A 107 4.10 -3.47 -9.83
CA ALA A 107 4.90 -4.69 -9.69
C ALA A 107 5.90 -4.89 -10.85
N ASP A 108 5.60 -4.41 -12.05
CA ASP A 108 6.58 -4.41 -13.16
C ASP A 108 7.72 -3.40 -12.92
N ARG A 109 7.52 -2.42 -12.04
CA ARG A 109 8.48 -1.35 -11.73
C ARG A 109 9.42 -1.68 -10.56
N PHE A 110 8.96 -2.46 -9.59
CA PHE A 110 9.68 -2.77 -8.35
C PHE A 110 9.99 -4.27 -8.26
#